data_AF-A0A0C9ZRS6-F1
#
_entry.id   AF-A0A0C9ZRS6-F1
#
_cell.length_a   1.000
_cell.length_b   1.000
_cell.length_c   1.000
_cell.angle_alpha   90.00
_cell.angle_beta   90.00
_cell.angle_gamma   90.00
#
_symmetry.space_group_name_H-M   'P 1'
#
loop_
_entity.id
_entity.type
_entity.pdbx_description
1 polymer ?
#
loop_
_entity_poly.entity_id
_entity_poly.type
_entity_poly.pdbx_seq_one_letter_code
_entity_poly.pdbx_strand_id
1 'polypeptide(L)'
;MSPSRFLEHLTSGLDSDVNLPASPPQSSKGKMPDSNRIDVMAQIRAATMATSPLRELLKDPAVINTLHNTDGEKKKSRRQSSSSQHHEPRYSASTLMGLVVAEEEKQAYHLRSTLRSTGDRLDQEMRRAKQAESKAEFAELRARELTVRVSVAEAGKHYAELDAARANEEMRRHQMRIESLEKQVTKLQADIRVLERQRNEADESASRARDTARKFQIELSKQQAREKVMEDGPIYGRKKWFVTGHNEGWDAGHAEGFDDGREDGFEEGRQYGIREGRELGFKQGRKLGRKEVFENGREQGWHEVSACASYL
;
A
#
# COMPACT_ATOMS: atom_id res chain seq x y z
N MET A 1 2.32 -2.23 15.08
CA MET A 1 2.79 -3.58 15.42
C MET A 1 1.54 -4.46 15.46
N SER A 2 1.29 -5.33 14.49
CA SER A 2 2.10 -6.52 14.18
C SER A 2 2.16 -6.80 12.67
N PRO A 3 3.36 -6.91 12.06
CA PRO A 3 3.52 -7.17 10.63
C PRO A 3 3.50 -8.67 10.23
N SER A 4 3.03 -9.57 11.12
CA SER A 4 3.25 -11.01 10.96
C SER A 4 2.11 -11.81 10.34
N ARG A 5 0.97 -11.20 9.95
CA ARG A 5 -0.19 -11.95 9.43
C ARG A 5 -0.43 -11.83 7.93
N PHE A 6 0.29 -10.97 7.22
CA PHE A 6 0.14 -10.83 5.76
C PHE A 6 1.11 -11.70 4.95
N LEU A 7 2.06 -12.35 5.62
CA LEU A 7 3.08 -13.20 4.99
C LEU A 7 2.74 -14.70 4.98
N GLU A 8 1.69 -15.15 5.68
CA GLU A 8 1.30 -16.57 5.71
C GLU A 8 0.38 -16.99 4.54
N HIS A 9 -0.18 -16.04 3.79
CA HIS A 9 -1.08 -16.34 2.66
C HIS A 9 -0.40 -16.31 1.28
N LEU A 10 0.91 -16.03 1.21
CA LEU A 10 1.67 -16.04 -0.05
C LEU A 10 2.58 -17.27 -0.20
N THR A 11 2.60 -18.18 0.77
CA THR A 11 3.47 -19.37 0.75
C THR A 11 2.71 -20.71 0.76
N SER A 12 1.38 -20.71 0.82
CA SER A 12 0.58 -21.95 0.94
C SER A 12 0.06 -22.51 -0.39
N GLY A 13 0.68 -22.16 -1.52
CA GLY A 13 0.18 -22.49 -2.87
C GLY A 13 1.16 -23.21 -3.79
N LEU A 14 2.26 -23.74 -3.28
CA LEU A 14 3.30 -24.42 -4.06
C LEU A 14 3.55 -25.87 -3.60
N ASP A 15 2.49 -26.61 -3.29
CA ASP A 15 2.54 -28.07 -3.35
C ASP A 15 1.82 -28.53 -4.62
N SER A 16 2.45 -28.22 -5.76
CA SER A 16 2.19 -28.93 -7.00
C SER A 16 2.91 -30.26 -6.92
N ASP A 17 2.15 -31.35 -6.88
CA ASP A 17 2.59 -32.71 -7.18
C ASP A 17 3.24 -32.74 -8.58
N VAL A 18 4.51 -32.34 -8.64
CA VAL A 18 5.37 -32.56 -9.81
C VAL A 18 5.86 -33.99 -9.67
N ASN A 19 5.04 -34.88 -10.22
CA ASN A 19 5.40 -36.25 -10.51
C ASN A 19 6.62 -36.24 -11.46
N LEU A 20 7.82 -36.31 -10.87
CA LEU A 20 9.08 -36.49 -11.57
C LEU A 20 9.03 -37.84 -12.29
N PRO A 21 9.07 -37.92 -13.64
CA PRO A 21 9.39 -39.17 -14.29
C PRO A 21 10.88 -39.45 -14.07
N ALA A 22 11.17 -40.29 -13.09
CA ALA A 22 12.51 -40.82 -12.87
C ALA A 22 12.97 -41.61 -14.10
N SER A 23 14.03 -41.08 -14.71
CA SER A 23 15.11 -41.78 -15.43
C SER A 23 14.74 -42.61 -16.68
N PRO A 24 15.37 -42.36 -17.84
CA PRO A 24 15.19 -43.21 -19.00
C PRO A 24 15.69 -44.63 -18.68
N PRO A 25 15.00 -45.70 -19.13
CA PRO A 25 15.50 -47.04 -18.98
C PRO A 25 16.86 -47.11 -19.69
N GLN A 26 17.89 -47.50 -18.93
CA GLN A 26 19.20 -47.82 -19.49
C GLN A 26 18.98 -48.73 -20.70
N SER A 27 19.48 -48.31 -21.85
CA SER A 27 19.51 -49.13 -23.04
C SER A 27 20.34 -50.37 -22.70
N SER A 28 19.65 -51.45 -22.36
CA SER A 28 20.22 -52.77 -22.40
C SER A 28 20.65 -52.96 -23.84
N LYS A 29 21.97 -52.81 -24.07
CA LYS A 29 22.63 -53.19 -25.31
C LYS A 29 22.05 -54.54 -25.68
N GLY A 30 21.22 -54.55 -26.73
CA GLY A 30 20.63 -55.75 -27.27
C GLY A 30 21.76 -56.67 -27.65
N LYS A 31 22.10 -57.60 -26.76
CA LYS A 31 22.91 -58.76 -27.09
C LYS A 31 21.99 -59.62 -27.94
N MET A 32 21.93 -59.32 -29.23
CA MET A 32 21.40 -60.24 -30.22
C MET A 32 22.17 -61.56 -30.03
N PRO A 33 21.51 -62.68 -29.74
CA PRO A 33 22.19 -63.95 -29.75
C PRO A 33 22.52 -64.27 -31.22
N ASP A 34 23.75 -63.97 -31.62
CA ASP A 34 24.40 -64.53 -32.82
C ASP A 34 24.69 -66.03 -32.58
N SER A 35 23.64 -66.80 -32.33
CA SER A 35 23.69 -68.24 -32.13
C SER A 35 22.67 -68.84 -33.07
N ASN A 36 23.15 -69.46 -34.15
CA ASN A 36 22.39 -70.14 -35.21
C ASN A 36 21.99 -69.32 -36.44
N ARG A 37 22.77 -68.29 -36.81
CA ARG A 37 22.96 -68.02 -38.24
C ARG A 37 23.79 -69.16 -38.82
N ILE A 38 23.16 -70.32 -39.04
CA ILE A 38 23.60 -71.24 -40.09
C ILE A 38 23.70 -70.33 -41.31
N ASP A 39 24.92 -70.15 -41.81
CA ASP A 39 25.17 -69.26 -42.94
C ASP A 39 24.46 -69.89 -44.13
N VAL A 40 23.21 -69.49 -44.35
CA VAL A 40 22.36 -70.04 -45.41
C VAL A 40 23.02 -69.75 -46.77
N MET A 41 23.82 -68.68 -46.86
CA MET A 41 24.65 -68.43 -48.02
C MET A 41 25.80 -69.42 -48.11
N ALA A 42 26.38 -69.90 -47.01
CA ALA A 42 27.32 -71.03 -47.04
C ALA A 42 26.66 -72.35 -47.44
N GLN A 43 25.41 -72.61 -47.04
CA GLN A 43 24.66 -73.79 -47.49
C GLN A 43 24.28 -73.71 -48.97
N ILE A 44 23.84 -72.54 -49.46
CA ILE A 44 23.57 -72.29 -50.87
C ILE A 44 24.87 -72.42 -51.67
N ARG A 45 25.99 -71.85 -51.20
CA ARG A 45 27.31 -72.02 -51.83
C ARG A 45 27.75 -73.49 -51.83
N ALA A 46 27.59 -74.23 -50.73
CA ALA A 46 27.94 -75.64 -50.68
C ALA A 46 27.08 -76.49 -51.63
N ALA A 47 25.78 -76.19 -51.74
CA ALA A 47 24.85 -76.90 -52.63
C ALA A 47 25.01 -76.52 -54.12
N THR A 48 25.51 -75.31 -54.45
CA THR A 48 25.81 -74.91 -55.84
C THR A 48 27.24 -75.24 -56.26
N MET A 49 28.17 -75.38 -55.31
CA MET A 49 29.55 -75.82 -55.56
C MET A 49 29.75 -77.32 -55.47
N ALA A 50 28.79 -78.06 -54.90
CA ALA A 50 28.75 -79.51 -55.02
C ALA A 50 28.71 -79.89 -56.51
N THR A 51 29.63 -80.75 -56.95
CA THR A 51 29.63 -81.28 -58.31
C THR A 51 28.29 -81.96 -58.55
N SER A 52 27.60 -81.55 -59.61
CA SER A 52 26.32 -82.15 -59.96
C SER A 52 26.52 -83.67 -60.13
N PRO A 53 25.69 -84.53 -59.54
CA PRO A 53 25.83 -85.98 -59.67
C PRO A 53 25.79 -86.43 -61.15
N LEU A 54 25.15 -85.67 -62.04
CA LEU A 54 25.28 -85.85 -63.50
C LEU A 54 26.72 -85.65 -63.99
N ARG A 55 27.42 -84.63 -63.50
CA ARG A 55 28.81 -84.32 -63.85
C ARG A 55 29.80 -85.32 -63.25
N GLU A 56 29.45 -85.95 -62.13
CA GLU A 56 30.24 -87.02 -61.51
C GLU A 56 30.05 -88.35 -62.24
N LEU A 57 28.81 -88.69 -62.62
CA LEU A 57 28.48 -89.85 -63.45
C LEU A 57 29.08 -89.78 -64.86
N LEU A 58 29.16 -88.58 -65.45
CA LEU A 58 29.78 -88.32 -66.77
C LEU A 58 31.33 -88.34 -66.74
N LYS A 59 31.97 -88.37 -65.57
CA LYS A 59 33.42 -88.54 -65.44
C LYS A 59 33.84 -90.01 -65.37
N ASP A 60 32.91 -90.92 -65.06
CA ASP A 60 33.20 -92.35 -64.90
C ASP A 60 33.18 -93.09 -66.25
N PRO A 61 34.33 -93.65 -66.72
CA PRO A 61 34.43 -94.28 -68.04
C PRO A 61 33.60 -95.57 -68.16
N ALA A 62 33.25 -96.20 -67.03
CA ALA A 62 32.43 -97.40 -66.99
C ALA A 62 30.96 -97.13 -67.35
N VAL A 63 30.42 -95.98 -66.96
CA VAL A 63 29.02 -95.63 -67.21
C VAL A 63 28.81 -95.21 -68.67
N ILE A 64 29.77 -94.49 -69.24
CA ILE A 64 29.79 -94.09 -70.66
C ILE A 64 29.74 -95.32 -71.57
N ASN A 65 30.50 -96.37 -71.26
CA ASN A 65 30.50 -97.62 -72.03
C ASN A 65 29.18 -98.40 -71.89
N THR A 66 28.49 -98.31 -70.75
CA THR A 66 27.17 -98.94 -70.57
C THR A 66 26.04 -98.20 -71.28
N LEU A 67 26.13 -96.88 -71.46
CA LEU A 67 25.20 -96.08 -72.26
C LEU A 67 25.40 -96.31 -73.77
N HIS A 68 26.64 -96.57 -74.20
CA HIS A 68 26.97 -96.81 -75.60
C HIS A 68 26.57 -98.23 -76.10
N ASN A 69 26.46 -99.21 -75.20
CA ASN A 69 26.20 -100.61 -75.55
C ASN A 69 24.71 -101.03 -75.49
N THR A 70 23.78 -100.12 -75.18
CA THR A 70 22.35 -100.46 -75.06
C THR A 70 21.57 -100.47 -76.39
N ASP A 71 22.18 -100.05 -77.50
CA ASP A 71 21.53 -100.02 -78.82
C ASP A 71 21.79 -101.26 -79.70
N GLY A 72 22.38 -102.33 -79.15
CA GLY A 72 22.77 -103.53 -79.89
C GLY A 72 21.99 -104.80 -79.52
N GLU A 73 21.06 -105.19 -80.40
CA GLU A 73 20.60 -106.56 -80.71
C GLU A 73 20.18 -107.54 -79.58
N LYS A 74 18.88 -107.89 -79.56
CA LYS A 74 18.40 -109.16 -78.99
C LYS A 74 18.54 -110.30 -80.01
N LYS A 75 19.50 -111.23 -79.80
CA LYS A 75 19.43 -112.59 -80.37
C LYS A 75 19.58 -113.67 -79.29
N LYS A 76 18.65 -114.63 -79.36
CA LYS A 76 18.54 -115.87 -78.56
C LYS A 76 19.79 -116.76 -78.71
N SER A 77 20.27 -117.34 -77.60
CA SER A 77 20.53 -118.78 -77.52
C SER A 77 20.61 -119.26 -76.06
N ARG A 78 20.78 -120.56 -75.86
CA ARG A 78 20.17 -121.41 -74.83
C ARG A 78 21.26 -122.22 -74.10
N ARG A 79 21.09 -122.33 -72.77
CA ARG A 79 21.45 -123.43 -71.82
C ARG A 79 22.85 -123.53 -71.14
N GLN A 80 22.71 -123.66 -69.81
CA GLN A 80 23.35 -124.56 -68.83
C GLN A 80 24.63 -124.14 -68.07
N SER A 81 24.36 -123.73 -66.81
CA SER A 81 24.99 -124.11 -65.51
C SER A 81 26.51 -124.19 -65.38
N SER A 82 27.09 -123.32 -64.55
CA SER A 82 27.50 -123.60 -63.15
C SER A 82 28.42 -122.48 -62.63
N SER A 83 28.61 -122.46 -61.31
CA SER A 83 29.58 -121.67 -60.54
C SER A 83 29.10 -120.33 -59.97
N SER A 84 29.03 -120.33 -58.64
CA SER A 84 28.85 -119.19 -57.76
C SER A 84 30.00 -118.18 -57.89
N GLN A 85 29.67 -116.90 -58.05
CA GLN A 85 30.46 -115.79 -57.48
C GLN A 85 29.65 -114.48 -57.59
N HIS A 86 29.50 -113.82 -56.44
CA HIS A 86 29.09 -112.44 -56.19
C HIS A 86 28.27 -111.72 -57.27
N HIS A 87 26.98 -111.58 -56.98
CA HIS A 87 26.05 -110.73 -57.71
C HIS A 87 26.28 -109.27 -57.30
N GLU A 88 27.26 -108.62 -57.92
CA GLU A 88 27.25 -107.17 -58.06
C GLU A 88 26.04 -106.79 -58.93
N PRO A 89 25.10 -105.95 -58.47
CA PRO A 89 24.01 -105.52 -59.30
C PRO A 89 24.58 -104.68 -60.44
N ARG A 90 24.62 -105.24 -61.65
CA ARG A 90 24.78 -104.45 -62.87
C ARG A 90 23.51 -103.60 -63.04
N TYR A 91 23.49 -102.43 -62.41
CA TYR A 91 22.46 -101.44 -62.66
C TYR A 91 22.47 -101.11 -64.16
N SER A 92 21.33 -101.28 -64.81
CA SER A 92 21.14 -100.83 -66.20
C SER A 92 21.44 -99.34 -66.28
N ALA A 93 22.06 -98.88 -67.37
CA ALA A 93 22.37 -97.47 -67.58
C ALA A 93 21.14 -96.55 -67.42
N SER A 94 19.95 -97.05 -67.73
CA SER A 94 18.66 -96.38 -67.47
C SER A 94 18.33 -96.23 -65.98
N THR A 95 18.66 -97.22 -65.15
CA THR A 95 18.45 -97.20 -63.69
C THR A 95 19.46 -96.27 -63.01
N LEU A 96 20.72 -96.26 -63.47
CA LEU A 96 21.75 -95.32 -62.98
C LEU A 96 21.41 -93.88 -63.37
N MET A 97 20.96 -93.65 -64.61
CA MET A 97 20.51 -92.32 -65.04
C MET A 97 19.26 -91.88 -64.28
N GLY A 98 18.32 -92.78 -64.00
CA GLY A 98 17.14 -92.49 -63.18
C GLY A 98 17.48 -92.13 -61.73
N LEU A 99 18.46 -92.82 -61.12
CA LEU A 99 18.98 -92.50 -59.79
C LEU A 99 19.65 -91.12 -59.76
N VAL A 100 20.49 -90.83 -60.75
CA VAL A 100 21.20 -89.54 -60.84
C VAL A 100 20.24 -88.38 -61.14
N VAL A 101 19.26 -88.57 -62.02
CA VAL A 101 18.21 -87.57 -62.25
C VAL A 101 17.38 -87.35 -60.98
N ALA A 102 17.01 -88.41 -60.25
CA ALA A 102 16.30 -88.27 -58.98
C ALA A 102 17.14 -87.54 -57.91
N GLU A 103 18.47 -87.71 -57.93
CA GLU A 103 19.38 -87.02 -57.01
C GLU A 103 19.59 -85.55 -57.37
N GLU A 104 19.69 -85.20 -58.66
CA GLU A 104 19.66 -83.82 -59.16
C GLU A 104 18.32 -83.13 -58.83
N GLU A 105 17.20 -83.83 -59.02
CA GLU A 105 15.88 -83.31 -58.66
C GLU A 105 15.81 -83.01 -57.16
N LYS A 106 16.31 -83.92 -56.31
CA LYS A 106 16.38 -83.71 -54.86
C LYS A 106 17.24 -82.50 -54.48
N GLN A 107 18.38 -82.30 -55.14
CA GLN A 107 19.24 -81.11 -54.94
C GLN A 107 18.53 -79.82 -55.38
N ALA A 108 17.85 -79.84 -56.53
CA ALA A 108 17.06 -78.70 -57.02
C ALA A 108 15.88 -78.38 -56.09
N TYR A 109 15.19 -79.40 -55.56
CA TYR A 109 14.15 -79.23 -54.55
C TYR A 109 14.70 -78.67 -53.24
N HIS A 110 15.87 -79.14 -52.79
CA HIS A 110 16.53 -78.61 -51.60
C HIS A 110 16.90 -77.13 -51.78
N LEU A 111 17.54 -76.76 -52.89
CA LEU A 111 17.88 -75.38 -53.23
C LEU A 111 16.64 -74.48 -53.33
N ARG A 112 15.55 -74.95 -53.95
CA ARG A 112 14.28 -74.20 -54.00
C ARG A 112 13.69 -74.01 -52.61
N SER A 113 13.72 -75.03 -51.76
CA SER A 113 13.25 -74.96 -50.38
C SER A 113 14.09 -73.98 -49.56
N THR A 114 15.42 -74.03 -49.67
CA THR A 114 16.31 -73.08 -48.98
C THR A 114 16.07 -71.66 -49.46
N LEU A 115 15.97 -71.42 -50.78
CA LEU A 115 15.71 -70.09 -51.33
C LEU A 115 14.35 -69.54 -50.89
N ARG A 116 13.32 -70.38 -50.87
CA ARG A 116 12.01 -69.99 -50.35
C ARG A 116 12.07 -69.63 -48.87
N SER A 117 12.74 -70.45 -48.05
CA SER A 117 12.93 -70.16 -46.63
C SER A 117 13.75 -68.89 -46.37
N THR A 118 14.73 -68.58 -47.23
CA THR A 118 15.47 -67.30 -47.15
C THR A 118 14.63 -66.12 -47.60
N GLY A 119 13.76 -66.29 -48.60
CA GLY A 119 12.79 -65.28 -49.00
C GLY A 119 11.82 -64.96 -47.88
N ASP A 120 11.23 -65.99 -47.25
CA ASP A 120 10.33 -65.84 -46.11
C ASP A 120 11.03 -65.16 -44.91
N ARG A 121 12.31 -65.52 -44.65
CA ARG A 121 13.12 -64.87 -43.61
C ARG A 121 13.43 -63.42 -43.93
N LEU A 122 13.78 -63.11 -45.19
CA LEU A 122 14.02 -61.74 -45.64
C LEU A 122 12.74 -60.90 -45.53
N ASP A 123 11.59 -61.46 -45.89
CA ASP A 123 10.28 -60.81 -45.75
C ASP A 123 9.93 -60.54 -44.28
N GLN A 124 10.29 -61.43 -43.36
CA GLN A 124 10.13 -61.20 -41.93
C GLN A 124 11.05 -60.09 -41.42
N GLU A 125 12.31 -60.09 -41.83
CA GLU A 125 13.27 -59.03 -41.47
C GLU A 125 12.87 -57.67 -42.06
N MET A 126 12.40 -57.63 -43.31
CA MET A 126 11.87 -56.40 -43.92
C MET A 126 10.64 -55.87 -43.16
N ARG A 127 9.74 -56.75 -42.70
CA ARG A 127 8.60 -56.32 -41.87
C ARG A 127 9.05 -55.77 -40.51
N ARG A 128 10.03 -56.41 -39.87
CA ARG A 128 10.63 -55.93 -38.62
C ARG A 128 11.32 -54.58 -38.80
N ALA A 129 12.09 -54.43 -39.87
CA ALA A 129 12.77 -53.18 -40.23
C ALA A 129 11.75 -52.05 -40.47
N LYS A 130 10.70 -52.29 -41.27
CA LYS A 130 9.61 -51.31 -41.49
C LYS A 130 8.89 -50.92 -40.20
N GLN A 131 8.69 -51.85 -39.27
CA GLN A 131 8.11 -51.55 -37.96
C GLN A 131 9.06 -50.75 -37.07
N ALA A 132 10.37 -50.94 -37.20
CA ALA A 132 11.36 -50.16 -36.47
C ALA A 132 11.47 -48.73 -37.05
N GLU A 133 11.45 -48.61 -38.38
CA GLU A 133 11.43 -47.33 -39.10
C GLU A 133 10.21 -46.50 -38.70
N SER A 134 9.00 -47.06 -38.74
CA SER A 134 7.79 -46.32 -38.35
C SER A 134 7.81 -45.87 -36.89
N LYS A 135 8.40 -46.67 -35.99
CA LYS A 135 8.61 -46.28 -34.58
C LYS A 135 9.63 -45.16 -34.45
N ALA A 136 10.72 -45.20 -35.21
CA ALA A 136 11.74 -44.15 -35.22
C ALA A 136 11.17 -42.84 -35.78
N GLU A 137 10.45 -42.88 -36.89
CA GLU A 137 9.78 -41.72 -37.49
C GLU A 137 8.79 -41.08 -36.50
N PHE A 138 7.98 -41.88 -35.82
CA PHE A 138 7.04 -41.37 -34.82
C PHE A 138 7.75 -40.79 -33.58
N ALA A 139 8.92 -41.32 -33.21
CA ALA A 139 9.75 -40.74 -32.15
C ALA A 139 10.39 -39.42 -32.60
N GLU A 140 10.90 -39.33 -33.84
CA GLU A 140 11.45 -38.11 -34.41
C GLU A 140 10.41 -37.00 -34.54
N LEU A 141 9.20 -37.32 -35.02
CA LEU A 141 8.11 -36.35 -35.12
C LEU A 141 7.77 -35.75 -33.75
N ARG A 142 7.66 -36.60 -32.72
CA ARG A 142 7.44 -36.14 -31.35
C ARG A 142 8.61 -35.31 -30.81
N ALA A 143 9.85 -35.69 -31.09
CA ALA A 143 11.01 -34.91 -30.71
C ALA A 143 10.99 -33.51 -31.36
N ARG A 144 10.70 -33.44 -32.67
CA ARG A 144 10.57 -32.17 -33.41
C ARG A 144 9.44 -31.31 -32.85
N GLU A 145 8.28 -31.90 -32.59
CA GLU A 145 7.15 -31.20 -31.98
C GLU A 145 7.54 -30.61 -30.61
N LEU A 146 8.22 -31.37 -29.77
CA LEU A 146 8.71 -30.89 -28.47
C LEU A 146 9.73 -29.76 -28.63
N THR A 147 10.66 -29.84 -29.59
CA THR A 147 11.62 -28.76 -29.83
C THR A 147 10.92 -27.45 -30.23
N VAL A 148 9.88 -27.52 -31.06
CA VAL A 148 9.09 -26.33 -31.44
C VAL A 148 8.34 -25.78 -30.23
N ARG A 149 7.74 -26.64 -29.38
CA ARG A 149 7.08 -26.19 -28.16
C ARG A 149 8.06 -25.50 -27.21
N VAL A 150 9.27 -26.03 -27.08
CA VAL A 150 10.34 -25.42 -26.27
C VAL A 150 10.75 -24.08 -26.86
N SER A 151 10.99 -23.97 -28.16
CA SER A 151 11.38 -22.68 -28.77
C SER A 151 10.30 -21.61 -28.63
N VAL A 152 9.02 -21.99 -28.72
CA VAL A 152 7.90 -21.07 -28.48
C VAL A 152 7.85 -20.64 -27.01
N ALA A 153 8.05 -21.57 -26.08
CA ALA A 153 8.11 -21.26 -24.65
C ALA A 153 9.32 -20.37 -24.31
N GLU A 154 10.48 -20.59 -24.92
CA GLU A 154 11.69 -19.77 -24.78
C GLU A 154 11.48 -18.35 -25.34
N ALA A 155 10.86 -18.23 -26.51
CA ALA A 155 10.49 -16.92 -27.07
C ALA A 155 9.51 -16.18 -26.15
N GLY A 156 8.52 -16.88 -25.59
CA GLY A 156 7.59 -16.32 -24.61
C GLY A 156 8.27 -15.85 -23.32
N LYS A 157 9.24 -16.63 -22.81
CA LYS A 157 10.07 -16.22 -21.66
C LYS A 157 10.89 -14.98 -21.95
N HIS A 158 11.58 -14.93 -23.09
CA HIS A 158 12.35 -13.75 -23.48
C HIS A 158 11.49 -12.50 -23.60
N TYR A 159 10.28 -12.61 -24.15
CA TYR A 159 9.35 -11.49 -24.21
C TYR A 159 8.95 -11.00 -22.79
N ALA A 160 8.61 -11.93 -21.90
CA ALA A 160 8.27 -11.60 -20.51
C ALA A 160 9.47 -10.98 -19.74
N GLU A 161 10.69 -11.45 -19.98
CA GLU A 161 11.91 -10.89 -19.41
C GLU A 161 12.17 -9.45 -19.87
N LEU A 162 11.94 -9.15 -21.17
CA LEU A 162 12.07 -7.80 -21.71
C LEU A 162 11.04 -6.85 -21.10
N ASP A 163 9.79 -7.30 -20.96
CA ASP A 163 8.75 -6.50 -20.32
C ASP A 163 9.01 -6.27 -18.83
N ALA A 164 9.52 -7.29 -18.12
CA ALA A 164 9.97 -7.14 -16.74
C ALA A 164 11.16 -6.16 -16.63
N ALA A 165 12.10 -6.18 -17.58
CA ALA A 165 13.22 -5.24 -17.62
C ALA A 165 12.73 -3.79 -17.82
N ARG A 166 11.79 -3.56 -18.74
CA ARG A 166 11.16 -2.25 -18.95
C ARG A 166 10.47 -1.73 -17.69
N ALA A 167 9.65 -2.56 -17.05
CA ALA A 167 8.98 -2.21 -15.80
C ALA A 167 9.97 -1.86 -14.68
N ASN A 168 11.09 -2.60 -14.59
CA ASN A 168 12.16 -2.30 -13.64
C ASN A 168 12.87 -0.97 -13.93
N GLU A 169 13.07 -0.61 -15.19
CA GLU A 169 13.61 0.71 -15.56
C GLU A 169 12.65 1.85 -15.18
N GLU A 170 11.35 1.68 -15.42
CA GLU A 170 10.33 2.65 -15.01
C GLU A 170 10.30 2.82 -13.50
N MET A 171 10.34 1.72 -12.75
CA MET A 171 10.43 1.73 -11.28
C MET A 171 11.65 2.50 -10.80
N ARG A 172 12.82 2.28 -11.41
CA ARG A 172 14.05 3.04 -11.08
C ARG A 172 13.91 4.53 -11.38
N ARG A 173 13.26 4.92 -12.49
CA ARG A 173 12.99 6.33 -12.81
C ARG A 173 12.10 6.97 -11.75
N HIS A 174 11.04 6.27 -11.32
CA HIS A 174 10.16 6.75 -10.27
C HIS A 174 10.88 6.85 -8.92
N GLN A 175 11.72 5.86 -8.58
CA GLN A 175 12.53 5.88 -7.38
C GLN A 175 13.47 7.10 -7.35
N MET A 176 14.18 7.38 -8.45
CA MET A 176 15.03 8.57 -8.56
C MET A 176 14.23 9.88 -8.41
N ARG A 177 12.98 9.91 -8.90
CA ARG A 177 12.09 11.07 -8.73
C ARG A 177 11.68 11.25 -7.27
N ILE A 178 11.35 10.16 -6.58
CA ILE A 178 11.01 10.16 -5.16
C ILE A 178 12.20 10.68 -4.35
N GLU A 179 13.41 10.14 -4.55
CA GLU A 179 14.61 10.58 -3.82
C GLU A 179 14.93 12.07 -4.05
N SER A 180 14.73 12.57 -5.27
CA SER A 180 14.88 13.99 -5.58
C SER A 180 13.87 14.86 -4.81
N LEU A 181 12.61 14.42 -4.76
CA LEU A 181 11.56 15.11 -4.02
C LEU A 181 11.78 15.05 -2.50
N GLU A 182 12.23 13.92 -1.96
CA GLU A 182 12.60 13.79 -0.55
C GLU A 182 13.74 14.74 -0.16
N LYS A 183 14.76 14.87 -1.02
CA LYS A 183 15.83 15.87 -0.85
C LYS A 183 15.30 17.31 -0.90
N GLN A 184 14.27 17.59 -1.70
CA GLN A 184 13.64 18.92 -1.71
C GLN A 184 12.83 19.17 -0.44
N VAL A 185 12.05 18.18 0.02
CA VAL A 185 11.27 18.28 1.27
C VAL A 185 12.19 18.52 2.45
N THR A 186 13.29 17.79 2.57
CA THR A 186 14.26 17.97 3.67
C THR A 186 14.93 19.36 3.65
N LYS A 187 15.25 19.90 2.46
CA LYS A 187 15.73 21.29 2.32
C LYS A 187 14.68 22.30 2.76
N LEU A 188 13.45 22.18 2.25
CA LEU A 188 12.35 23.08 2.60
C LEU A 188 12.02 23.00 4.10
N GLN A 189 12.10 21.83 4.72
CA GLN A 189 11.96 21.68 6.17
C GLN A 189 13.06 22.41 6.95
N ALA A 190 14.31 22.40 6.45
CA ALA A 190 15.39 23.18 7.05
C ALA A 190 15.13 24.68 6.91
N ASP A 191 14.67 25.13 5.74
CA ASP A 191 14.33 26.55 5.49
C ASP A 191 13.18 27.01 6.38
N ILE A 192 12.13 26.19 6.55
CA ILE A 192 11.01 26.47 7.47
C ILE A 192 11.54 26.66 8.90
N ARG A 193 12.43 25.78 9.39
CA ARG A 193 13.02 25.92 10.73
C ARG A 193 13.81 27.21 10.90
N VAL A 194 14.51 27.67 9.86
CA VAL A 194 15.25 28.94 9.91
C VAL A 194 14.27 30.11 9.93
N LEU A 195 13.24 30.09 9.08
CA LEU A 195 12.21 31.12 9.05
C LEU A 195 11.42 31.20 10.35
N GLU A 196 11.12 30.06 10.99
CA GLU A 196 10.47 30.01 12.31
C GLU A 196 11.32 30.68 13.39
N ARG A 197 12.64 30.46 13.40
CA ARG A 197 13.55 31.14 14.32
C ARG A 197 13.56 32.65 14.09
N GLN A 198 13.69 33.08 12.83
CA GLN A 198 13.67 34.50 12.48
C GLN A 198 12.33 35.15 12.88
N ARG A 199 11.21 34.46 12.68
CA ARG A 199 9.88 34.93 13.11
C ARG A 199 9.79 35.05 14.63
N ASN A 200 10.31 34.09 15.38
CA ASN A 200 10.30 34.15 16.84
C ASN A 200 11.20 35.29 17.38
N GLU A 201 12.38 35.47 16.80
CA GLU A 201 13.27 36.60 17.12
C GLU A 201 12.60 37.95 16.83
N ALA A 202 11.94 38.06 15.68
CA ALA A 202 11.18 39.25 15.30
C ALA A 202 10.02 39.51 16.29
N ASP A 203 9.25 38.48 16.64
CA ASP A 203 8.14 38.57 17.59
C ASP A 203 8.61 38.96 19.00
N GLU A 204 9.74 38.42 19.47
CA GLU A 204 10.35 38.83 20.73
C GLU A 204 10.78 40.30 20.69
N SER A 205 11.41 40.74 19.60
CA SER A 205 11.81 42.14 19.45
C SER A 205 10.60 43.08 19.44
N ALA A 206 9.52 42.68 18.77
CA ALA A 206 8.26 43.41 18.72
C ALA A 206 7.56 43.42 20.09
N SER A 207 7.61 42.32 20.83
CA SER A 207 7.07 42.24 22.20
C SER A 207 7.81 43.19 23.14
N ARG A 208 9.15 43.18 23.10
CA ARG A 208 9.99 44.11 23.88
C ARG A 208 9.69 45.57 23.54
N ALA A 209 9.57 45.89 22.24
CA ALA A 209 9.20 47.23 21.79
C ALA A 209 7.81 47.63 22.33
N ARG A 210 6.81 46.75 22.25
CA ARG A 210 5.46 47.01 22.80
C ARG A 210 5.48 47.22 24.31
N ASP A 211 6.25 46.44 25.05
CA ASP A 211 6.35 46.59 26.50
C ASP A 211 7.04 47.90 26.89
N THR A 212 8.08 48.32 26.17
CA THR A 212 8.70 49.63 26.39
C THR A 212 7.74 50.77 26.06
N ALA A 213 7.02 50.70 24.93
CA ALA A 213 6.01 51.69 24.57
C ALA A 213 4.89 51.76 25.61
N ARG A 214 4.43 50.62 26.15
CA ARG A 214 3.44 50.57 27.23
C ARG A 214 3.96 51.24 28.51
N LYS A 215 5.22 51.01 28.88
CA LYS A 215 5.84 51.68 30.04
C LYS A 215 5.86 53.19 29.86
N PHE A 216 6.33 53.68 28.71
CA PHE A 216 6.33 55.11 28.41
C PHE A 216 4.92 55.70 28.37
N GLN A 217 3.94 54.98 27.84
CA GLN A 217 2.54 55.42 27.83
C GLN A 217 1.98 55.55 29.26
N ILE A 218 2.30 54.61 30.15
CA ILE A 218 1.91 54.68 31.56
C ILE A 218 2.60 55.85 32.25
N GLU A 219 3.89 56.08 32.00
CA GLU A 219 4.64 57.22 32.57
C GLU A 219 4.07 58.56 32.09
N LEU A 220 3.78 58.69 30.81
CA LEU A 220 3.16 59.87 30.23
C LEU A 220 1.76 60.11 30.82
N SER A 221 0.95 59.05 30.95
CA SER A 221 -0.35 59.15 31.61
C SER A 221 -0.24 59.57 33.07
N LYS A 222 0.76 59.07 33.81
CA LYS A 222 1.05 59.49 35.19
C LYS A 222 1.49 60.96 35.26
N GLN A 223 2.33 61.42 34.34
CA GLN A 223 2.74 62.83 34.27
C GLN A 223 1.55 63.73 33.96
N GLN A 224 0.73 63.38 32.97
CA GLN A 224 -0.51 64.12 32.65
C GLN A 224 -1.49 64.15 33.83
N ALA A 225 -1.64 63.04 34.56
CA ALA A 225 -2.48 63.01 35.76
C ALA A 225 -1.92 63.95 36.85
N ARG A 226 -0.60 63.98 37.06
CA ARG A 226 0.05 64.92 37.99
C ARG A 226 -0.14 66.36 37.56
N GLU A 227 0.03 66.68 36.28
CA GLU A 227 -0.20 68.03 35.74
C GLU A 227 -1.64 68.48 35.98
N LYS A 228 -2.62 67.64 35.63
CA LYS A 228 -4.05 67.93 35.91
C LYS A 228 -4.31 68.14 37.41
N VAL A 229 -3.74 67.30 38.28
CA VAL A 229 -3.87 67.49 39.74
C VAL A 229 -3.19 68.79 40.20
N MET A 230 -2.09 69.22 39.59
CA MET A 230 -1.42 70.48 39.93
C MET A 230 -2.17 71.70 39.39
N GLU A 231 -2.76 71.61 38.21
CA GLU A 231 -3.54 72.69 37.59
C GLU A 231 -4.90 72.85 38.29
N ASP A 232 -5.63 71.75 38.47
CA ASP A 232 -6.98 71.77 39.06
C ASP A 232 -6.94 71.72 40.59
N GLY A 233 -5.85 71.27 41.21
CA GLY A 233 -5.73 71.09 42.66
C GLY A 233 -5.90 72.39 43.47
N PRO A 234 -5.19 73.48 43.14
CA PRO A 234 -5.36 74.77 43.80
C PRO A 234 -6.74 75.36 43.56
N ILE A 235 -7.32 75.18 42.36
CA ILE A 235 -8.64 75.69 41.99
C ILE A 235 -9.72 74.94 42.77
N TYR A 236 -9.66 73.61 42.78
CA TYR A 236 -10.60 72.76 43.51
C TYR A 236 -10.45 72.93 45.02
N GLY A 237 -9.21 73.02 45.52
CA GLY A 237 -8.90 73.29 46.92
C GLY A 237 -9.42 74.65 47.38
N ARG A 238 -9.17 75.72 46.60
CA ARG A 238 -9.70 77.06 46.89
C ARG A 238 -11.21 77.10 46.80
N LYS A 239 -11.82 76.46 45.79
CA LYS A 239 -13.28 76.39 45.64
C LYS A 239 -13.92 75.62 46.81
N LYS A 240 -13.35 74.49 47.20
CA LYS A 240 -13.81 73.72 48.36
C LYS A 240 -13.63 74.52 49.65
N TRP A 241 -12.47 75.13 49.88
CA TRP A 241 -12.23 75.97 51.06
C TRP A 241 -13.18 77.16 51.13
N PHE A 242 -13.40 77.85 50.00
CA PHE A 242 -14.37 78.95 49.93
C PHE A 242 -15.78 78.46 50.24
N VAL A 243 -16.26 77.38 49.60
CA VAL A 243 -17.62 76.88 49.86
C VAL A 243 -17.79 76.40 51.30
N THR A 244 -16.83 75.61 51.81
CA THR A 244 -16.95 75.04 53.17
C THR A 244 -16.80 76.14 54.22
N GLY A 245 -15.76 76.98 54.12
CA GLY A 245 -15.53 78.07 55.07
C GLY A 245 -16.54 79.20 54.96
N HIS A 246 -17.05 79.51 53.77
CA HIS A 246 -18.16 80.46 53.61
C HIS A 246 -19.44 79.91 54.21
N ASN A 247 -19.80 78.65 53.93
CA ASN A 247 -21.02 78.07 54.49
C ASN A 247 -20.91 77.94 56.01
N GLU A 248 -19.82 77.40 56.54
CA GLU A 248 -19.63 77.26 57.99
C GLU A 248 -19.56 78.62 58.69
N GLY A 249 -18.83 79.59 58.13
CA GLY A 249 -18.73 80.93 58.71
C GLY A 249 -20.01 81.75 58.59
N TRP A 250 -20.73 81.61 57.47
CA TRP A 250 -22.04 82.23 57.27
C TRP A 250 -23.07 81.60 58.18
N ASP A 251 -23.19 80.27 58.21
CA ASP A 251 -24.19 79.58 59.02
C ASP A 251 -23.94 79.84 60.51
N ALA A 252 -22.68 79.79 60.99
CA ALA A 252 -22.37 80.08 62.40
C ALA A 252 -22.58 81.56 62.75
N GLY A 253 -22.01 82.49 61.96
CA GLY A 253 -22.11 83.91 62.25
C GLY A 253 -23.53 84.45 62.09
N HIS A 254 -24.32 83.88 61.16
CA HIS A 254 -25.70 84.25 60.95
C HIS A 254 -26.62 83.62 61.99
N ALA A 255 -26.32 82.42 62.50
CA ALA A 255 -27.05 81.84 63.63
C ALA A 255 -26.78 82.62 64.91
N GLU A 256 -25.52 82.75 65.36
CA GLU A 256 -25.18 83.49 66.58
C GLU A 256 -25.59 84.96 66.50
N GLY A 257 -25.19 85.67 65.43
CA GLY A 257 -25.47 87.10 65.33
C GLY A 257 -26.95 87.45 65.15
N PHE A 258 -27.73 86.58 64.52
CA PHE A 258 -29.17 86.80 64.40
C PHE A 258 -29.92 86.39 65.66
N ASP A 259 -29.56 85.27 66.28
CA ASP A 259 -30.21 84.79 67.49
C ASP A 259 -29.91 85.73 68.67
N ASP A 260 -28.63 86.07 68.92
CA ASP A 260 -28.23 86.99 69.99
C ASP A 260 -28.78 88.41 69.73
N GLY A 261 -28.61 88.92 68.51
CA GLY A 261 -29.10 90.27 68.17
C GLY A 261 -30.62 90.40 68.25
N ARG A 262 -31.35 89.33 67.96
CA ARG A 262 -32.81 89.28 68.10
C ARG A 262 -33.21 89.13 69.56
N GLU A 263 -32.51 88.30 70.34
CA GLU A 263 -32.79 88.09 71.76
C GLU A 263 -32.53 89.39 72.54
N ASP A 264 -31.33 89.97 72.42
CA ASP A 264 -30.97 91.23 73.09
C ASP A 264 -31.83 92.39 72.61
N GLY A 265 -32.02 92.54 71.30
CA GLY A 265 -32.82 93.63 70.73
C GLY A 265 -34.31 93.53 71.11
N PHE A 266 -34.85 92.32 71.21
CA PHE A 266 -36.22 92.10 71.67
C PHE A 266 -36.36 92.34 73.18
N GLU A 267 -35.41 91.88 73.98
CA GLU A 267 -35.39 92.06 75.43
C GLU A 267 -35.27 93.54 75.81
N GLU A 268 -34.29 94.26 75.24
CA GLU A 268 -34.09 95.69 75.46
C GLU A 268 -35.29 96.52 74.95
N GLY A 269 -35.75 96.24 73.73
CA GLY A 269 -36.91 96.93 73.15
C GLY A 269 -38.17 96.74 74.00
N ARG A 270 -38.39 95.53 74.52
CA ARG A 270 -39.51 95.22 75.42
C ARG A 270 -39.35 95.92 76.76
N GLN A 271 -38.16 95.90 77.37
CA GLN A 271 -37.93 96.58 78.64
C GLN A 271 -38.10 98.09 78.54
N TYR A 272 -37.55 98.72 77.50
CA TYR A 272 -37.66 100.16 77.29
C TYR A 272 -39.10 100.56 76.97
N GLY A 273 -39.77 99.84 76.07
CA GLY A 273 -41.16 100.10 75.70
C GLY A 273 -42.13 99.97 76.87
N ILE A 274 -41.98 98.95 77.72
CA ILE A 274 -42.81 98.79 78.94
C ILE A 274 -42.51 99.92 79.93
N ARG A 275 -41.24 100.26 80.16
CA ARG A 275 -40.83 101.29 81.11
C ARG A 275 -41.37 102.66 80.73
N GLU A 276 -41.12 103.08 79.49
CA GLU A 276 -41.50 104.41 78.99
C GLU A 276 -43.02 104.52 78.84
N GLY A 277 -43.67 103.47 78.31
CA GLY A 277 -45.13 103.40 78.21
C GLY A 277 -45.83 103.49 79.57
N ARG A 278 -45.30 102.83 80.60
CA ARG A 278 -45.85 102.87 81.97
C ARG A 278 -45.62 104.23 82.61
N GLU A 279 -44.46 104.86 82.40
CA GLU A 279 -44.14 106.17 82.96
C GLU A 279 -44.98 107.30 82.34
N LEU A 280 -45.13 107.29 81.01
CA LEU A 280 -45.99 108.24 80.30
C LEU A 280 -47.46 108.05 80.67
N GLY A 281 -47.93 106.79 80.71
CA GLY A 281 -49.30 106.48 81.14
C GLY A 281 -49.59 106.97 82.56
N PHE A 282 -48.66 106.80 83.50
CA PHE A 282 -48.81 107.26 84.87
C PHE A 282 -48.82 108.80 84.99
N LYS A 283 -47.94 109.49 84.23
CA LYS A 283 -47.89 110.96 84.20
C LYS A 283 -49.16 111.57 83.59
N GLN A 284 -49.68 111.00 82.51
CA GLN A 284 -50.94 111.45 81.89
C GLN A 284 -52.14 111.17 82.81
N GLY A 285 -52.24 109.96 83.37
CA GLY A 285 -53.32 109.60 84.29
C GLY A 285 -53.37 110.53 85.51
N ARG A 286 -52.21 110.86 86.09
CA ARG A 286 -52.14 111.77 87.25
C ARG A 286 -52.51 113.22 86.90
N LYS A 287 -52.17 113.70 85.70
CA LYS A 287 -52.54 115.06 85.23
C LYS A 287 -54.04 115.17 84.99
N LEU A 288 -54.67 114.17 84.37
CA LEU A 288 -56.11 114.16 84.14
C LEU A 288 -56.87 114.06 85.47
N GLY A 289 -56.48 113.14 86.36
CA GLY A 289 -57.12 113.01 87.67
C GLY A 289 -57.00 114.26 88.56
N ARG A 290 -55.91 115.04 88.46
CA ARG A 290 -55.81 116.32 89.18
C ARG A 290 -56.68 117.43 88.60
N LYS A 291 -56.91 117.46 87.30
CA LYS A 291 -57.77 118.47 86.66
C LYS A 291 -59.24 118.28 87.06
N GLU A 292 -59.74 117.05 87.00
CA GLU A 292 -61.13 116.75 87.40
C GLU A 292 -61.42 117.12 88.86
N VAL A 293 -60.48 116.83 89.77
CA VAL A 293 -60.65 117.16 91.20
C VAL A 293 -60.62 118.69 91.43
N PHE A 294 -59.84 119.43 90.63
CA PHE A 294 -59.73 120.89 90.73
C PHE A 294 -60.94 121.63 90.15
N GLU A 295 -61.53 121.12 89.07
CA GLU A 295 -62.74 121.68 88.45
C GLU A 295 -63.99 121.45 89.31
N ASN A 296 -64.22 120.22 89.80
CA ASN A 296 -65.37 119.94 90.66
C ASN A 296 -65.27 120.63 92.04
N GLY A 297 -64.07 120.81 92.58
CA GLY A 297 -63.88 121.49 93.87
C GLY A 297 -64.14 123.00 93.83
N ARG A 298 -63.99 123.64 92.65
CA ARG A 298 -64.18 125.09 92.49
C ARG A 298 -65.64 125.46 92.27
N GLU A 299 -66.42 124.63 91.61
CA GLU A 299 -67.85 124.89 91.38
C GLU A 299 -68.69 124.77 92.66
N GLN A 300 -68.30 123.91 93.60
CA GLN A 300 -69.04 123.78 94.87
C GLN A 300 -68.74 124.92 95.86
N GLY A 301 -67.55 125.53 95.81
CA GLY A 301 -67.17 126.65 96.70
C GLY A 301 -67.79 128.01 96.36
N TRP A 302 -68.23 128.24 95.12
CA TRP A 302 -68.83 129.52 94.70
C TRP A 302 -70.32 129.64 95.06
N HIS A 303 -71.00 128.53 95.31
CA HIS A 303 -72.40 128.55 95.71
C HIS A 303 -72.63 128.93 97.19
N GLU A 304 -71.60 128.87 98.04
CA GLU A 304 -71.74 129.20 99.48
C GLU A 304 -71.37 130.65 99.85
N VAL A 305 -70.69 131.41 98.97
CA VAL A 305 -70.20 132.77 99.32
C VAL A 305 -71.09 133.91 98.79
N SER A 306 -71.92 133.67 97.77
CA SER A 306 -72.77 134.75 97.19
C SER A 306 -74.13 134.94 97.89
N ALA A 307 -74.47 134.14 98.92
CA ALA A 307 -75.70 134.29 99.70
C ALA A 307 -75.59 135.31 100.86
N CYS A 308 -74.43 135.96 101.08
CA CYS A 308 -74.20 136.87 102.21
C CYS A 308 -73.92 138.35 101.88
N ALA A 309 -74.12 138.81 100.63
CA ALA A 309 -73.99 140.24 100.27
C ALA A 309 -75.33 140.84 99.81
N SER A 310 -76.32 140.78 100.71
CA SER A 310 -77.44 141.71 100.79
C SER A 310 -77.30 142.43 102.14
N TYR A 311 -77.57 143.74 102.18
CA TYR A 311 -77.28 144.74 103.24
C TYR A 311 -75.98 145.55 103.08
N LEU A 312 -75.97 146.43 102.08
CA LEU A 312 -75.85 147.90 102.25
C LEU A 312 -76.26 148.60 100.95
#